data_AF-A0A2T2STN1-F1
#
_entry.id   AF-A0A2T2STN1-F1
#
_cell.length_a   1.000
_cell.length_b   1.000
_cell.length_c   1.000
_cell.angle_alpha   90.00
_cell.angle_beta   90.00
_cell.angle_gamma   90.00
#
_symmetry.space_group_name_H-M   'P 1'
#
loop_
_entity.id
_entity.type
_entity.pdbx_description
1 polymer ?
#
loop_
_entity_poly.entity_id
_entity_poly.type
_entity_poly.pdbx_seq_one_letter_code
_entity_poly.pdbx_strand_id
1 'polypeptide(L)'
;VPITPFGPWSYDLSEEEARSLLADCPDGAVFVSHSPPKNAVDRDSKGKSLGSTAVREAIERTEPVLTVCGHIHGSWGETTEIGPTPVVNAGPDGVAWTLSAAGADH
;
A
#
# COMPACT_ATOMS: atom_id res chain seq x y z
N VAL A 1 6.58 7.32 0.87
CA VAL A 1 6.20 7.46 2.29
C VAL A 1 6.17 8.95 2.55
N PRO A 2 5.00 9.60 2.63
CA PRO A 2 4.97 11.06 2.63
C PRO A 2 5.77 11.60 3.81
N ILE A 3 6.53 12.69 3.59
CA ILE A 3 7.32 13.34 4.63
C ILE A 3 6.36 13.85 5.71
N THR A 4 6.54 13.41 6.95
CA THR A 4 5.71 13.82 8.09
C THR A 4 6.55 14.58 9.11
N PRO A 5 5.96 15.49 9.91
CA PRO A 5 6.73 16.24 10.90
C PRO A 5 7.05 15.42 12.16
N PHE A 6 7.02 14.08 12.11
CA PHE A 6 7.09 13.18 13.26
C PHE A 6 8.50 12.63 13.54
N GLY A 7 9.53 13.48 13.56
CA GLY A 7 10.83 13.16 14.17
C GLY A 7 11.64 11.99 13.56
N PRO A 8 12.80 11.66 14.16
CA PRO A 8 13.85 10.82 13.57
C PRO A 8 13.55 9.31 13.49
N TRP A 9 12.34 8.87 13.88
CA TRP A 9 11.91 7.47 13.81
C TRP A 9 11.00 7.19 12.60
N SER A 10 10.55 8.25 11.90
CA SER A 10 9.83 8.11 10.63
C SER A 10 10.83 7.97 9.49
N TYR A 11 10.81 6.83 8.79
CA TYR A 11 11.58 6.64 7.57
C TYR A 11 10.83 7.31 6.41
N ASP A 12 10.94 8.62 6.35
CA ASP A 12 10.29 9.43 5.33
C ASP A 12 11.07 9.31 4.02
N LEU A 13 10.43 8.73 3.00
CA LEU A 13 11.00 8.56 1.67
C LEU A 13 10.24 9.44 0.70
N SER A 14 10.97 10.28 -0.03
CA SER A 14 10.40 10.97 -1.18
C SER A 14 9.78 9.97 -2.15
N GLU A 15 8.81 10.41 -2.95
CA GLU A 15 8.19 9.54 -3.94
C GLU A 15 9.23 8.98 -4.95
N GLU A 16 10.30 9.72 -5.23
CA GLU A 16 11.37 9.26 -6.12
C GLU A 16 12.23 8.15 -5.50
N GLU A 17 12.59 8.28 -4.22
CA GLU A 17 13.32 7.23 -3.51
C GLU A 17 12.45 5.98 -3.37
N ALA A 18 11.14 6.17 -3.10
CA ALA A 18 10.19 5.07 -3.05
C ALA A 18 10.08 4.35 -4.40
N ARG A 19 10.02 5.08 -5.53
CA ARG A 19 10.04 4.46 -6.88
C ARG A 19 11.29 3.63 -7.09
N SER A 20 12.45 4.17 -6.74
CA SER A 20 13.74 3.49 -6.92
C SER A 20 13.80 2.18 -6.13
N LEU A 21 13.32 2.18 -4.89
CA LEU A 21 13.27 0.97 -4.06
C LEU A 21 12.26 -0.07 -4.55
N LEU A 22 11.17 0.38 -5.18
CA LEU A 22 10.11 -0.48 -5.68
C LEU A 22 10.35 -0.95 -7.12
N ALA A 23 11.43 -0.52 -7.78
CA ALA A 23 11.69 -0.80 -9.19
C ALA A 23 11.73 -2.31 -9.47
N ASP A 24 12.37 -3.08 -8.58
CA ASP A 24 12.56 -4.53 -8.71
C ASP A 24 11.45 -5.35 -8.01
N CYS A 25 10.30 -4.73 -7.70
CA CYS A 25 9.16 -5.45 -7.15
C CYS A 25 8.67 -6.49 -8.17
N PRO A 26 8.61 -7.79 -7.81
CA PRO A 26 8.20 -8.83 -8.74
C PRO A 26 6.69 -8.81 -8.98
N ASP A 27 6.28 -9.29 -10.15
CA ASP A 27 4.87 -9.44 -10.51
C ASP A 27 4.18 -10.48 -9.62
N GLY A 28 2.90 -10.26 -9.29
CA GLY A 28 2.10 -11.19 -8.50
C GLY A 28 2.59 -11.40 -7.06
N ALA A 29 3.42 -10.51 -6.53
CA ALA A 29 3.91 -10.58 -5.16
C ALA A 29 2.79 -10.37 -4.12
N VAL A 30 3.10 -10.66 -2.85
CA VAL A 30 2.41 -10.02 -1.73
C VAL A 30 3.18 -8.74 -1.39
N PHE A 31 2.56 -7.59 -1.63
CA PHE A 31 3.19 -6.29 -1.45
C PHE A 31 2.82 -5.69 -0.09
N VAL A 32 3.82 -5.39 0.74
CA VAL A 32 3.63 -4.72 2.03
C VAL A 32 4.30 -3.36 2.01
N SER A 33 3.56 -2.30 2.34
CA SER A 33 4.08 -0.93 2.45
C SER A 33 3.62 -0.28 3.75
N HIS A 34 4.40 0.67 4.29
CA HIS A 34 3.88 1.46 5.42
C HIS A 34 2.76 2.39 4.96
N SER A 35 3.02 3.17 3.91
CA SER A 35 2.06 4.14 3.36
C SER A 35 1.07 3.48 2.42
N PRO A 36 -0.22 3.88 2.45
CA PRO A 36 -1.21 3.40 1.51
C PRO A 36 -0.97 3.98 0.11
N PRO A 37 -1.44 3.28 -0.95
CA PRO A 37 -1.42 3.83 -2.30
C PRO A 37 -2.31 5.07 -2.42
N LYS A 38 -1.94 5.98 -3.31
CA LYS A 38 -2.72 7.20 -3.55
C LYS A 38 -4.16 6.88 -3.96
N ASN A 39 -5.12 7.55 -3.33
CA ASN A 39 -6.57 7.41 -3.54
C ASN A 39 -7.15 6.02 -3.24
N ALA A 40 -6.47 5.20 -2.44
CA ALA A 40 -6.94 3.89 -2.01
C ALA A 40 -6.56 3.67 -0.54
N VAL A 41 -7.57 3.51 0.32
CA VAL A 41 -7.42 3.34 1.79
C VAL A 41 -6.46 4.35 2.45
N ASP A 42 -6.51 5.60 1.95
CA ASP A 42 -5.53 6.65 2.23
C ASP A 42 -6.13 7.97 2.72
N ARG A 43 -7.37 7.95 3.23
CA ARG A 43 -8.07 9.16 3.67
C ARG A 43 -7.93 9.37 5.18
N ASP A 44 -7.50 10.57 5.57
CA ASP A 44 -7.51 10.95 6.99
C ASP A 44 -8.94 11.17 7.52
N SER A 45 -9.07 11.48 8.81
CA SER A 45 -10.36 11.75 9.46
C SER A 45 -11.10 12.98 8.90
N LYS A 46 -10.44 13.80 8.06
CA LYS A 46 -11.03 14.95 7.36
C LYS A 46 -11.32 14.62 5.89
N GLY A 47 -11.12 13.37 5.47
CA GLY A 47 -11.35 12.89 4.11
C GLY A 47 -10.25 13.24 3.11
N LYS A 48 -9.12 13.80 3.56
CA LYS A 48 -7.99 14.17 2.69
C LYS A 48 -7.18 12.93 2.33
N SER A 49 -6.96 12.71 1.03
CA SER A 49 -6.08 11.65 0.53
C SER A 49 -4.61 12.00 0.76
N LEU A 50 -3.89 11.10 1.44
CA LEU A 50 -2.49 11.25 1.84
C LEU A 50 -1.59 10.08 1.39
N GLY A 51 -2.09 9.21 0.51
CA GLY A 51 -1.35 8.05 0.02
C GLY A 51 -0.19 8.42 -0.93
N SER A 52 0.68 7.43 -1.16
CA SER A 52 1.86 7.53 -2.02
C SER A 52 1.52 7.19 -3.47
N THR A 53 1.99 8.03 -4.39
CA THR A 53 1.90 7.80 -5.84
C THR A 53 2.83 6.67 -6.28
N ALA A 54 4.03 6.59 -5.73
CA ALA A 54 5.00 5.54 -6.04
C ALA A 54 4.50 4.15 -5.64
N VAL A 55 3.84 4.03 -4.48
CA VAL A 55 3.19 2.78 -4.06
C VAL A 55 2.08 2.40 -5.03
N ARG A 56 1.24 3.36 -5.45
CA ARG A 56 0.20 3.11 -6.45
C ARG A 56 0.77 2.66 -7.79
N GLU A 57 1.77 3.37 -8.32
CA GLU A 57 2.45 3.03 -9.57
C GLU A 57 3.07 1.62 -9.53
N ALA A 58 3.62 1.20 -8.39
CA ALA A 58 4.15 -0.14 -8.21
C ALA A 58 3.04 -1.21 -8.24
N ILE A 59 1.91 -0.97 -7.59
CA ILE A 59 0.74 -1.89 -7.61
C ILE A 59 0.20 -2.03 -9.03
N GLU A 60 -0.02 -0.90 -9.72
CA GLU A 60 -0.55 -0.90 -11.09
C GLU A 60 0.41 -1.59 -12.08
N ARG A 61 1.73 -1.52 -11.85
CA ARG A 61 2.73 -2.17 -12.71
C ARG A 61 2.85 -3.67 -12.47
N THR A 62 2.83 -4.10 -11.21
CA THR A 62 3.21 -5.47 -10.81
C THR A 62 2.01 -6.36 -10.49
N GLU A 63 0.81 -5.78 -10.42
CA GLU A 63 -0.44 -6.44 -10.05
C GLU A 63 -0.28 -7.48 -8.92
N PRO A 64 0.18 -7.06 -7.72
CA PRO A 64 0.35 -7.96 -6.58
C PRO A 64 -0.92 -8.78 -6.31
N VAL A 65 -0.77 -10.01 -5.83
CA VAL A 65 -1.93 -10.83 -5.41
C VAL A 65 -2.60 -10.27 -4.14
N LEU A 66 -1.87 -9.43 -3.40
CA LEU A 66 -2.37 -8.68 -2.24
C LEU A 66 -1.45 -7.51 -1.95
N THR A 67 -2.04 -6.35 -1.64
CA THR A 67 -1.32 -5.23 -1.03
C THR A 67 -1.80 -4.98 0.40
N VAL A 68 -0.87 -4.93 1.35
CA VAL A 68 -1.14 -4.60 2.76
C VAL A 68 -0.43 -3.30 3.13
N CYS A 69 -1.16 -2.35 3.70
CA CYS A 69 -0.61 -1.08 4.15
C CYS A 69 -1.14 -0.62 5.51
N GLY A 70 -0.67 0.54 5.96
CA GLY A 70 -1.08 1.16 7.23
C GLY A 70 -1.06 2.69 7.18
N HIS A 71 -0.46 3.31 8.21
CA HIS A 71 -0.17 4.74 8.33
C HIS A 71 -1.38 5.69 8.50
N ILE A 72 -2.41 5.59 7.66
CA ILE A 72 -3.52 6.56 7.68
C ILE A 72 -4.65 6.06 8.59
N HIS A 73 -4.77 6.67 9.77
CA HIS A 73 -5.70 6.22 10.82
C HIS A 73 -7.17 6.31 10.42
N GLY A 74 -7.51 7.26 9.54
CA GLY A 74 -8.87 7.42 9.03
C GLY A 74 -9.34 6.27 8.13
N SER A 75 -8.40 5.45 7.64
CA SER A 75 -8.67 4.33 6.74
C SER A 75 -8.30 2.97 7.34
N TRP A 76 -8.06 2.86 8.64
CA TRP A 76 -7.80 1.57 9.27
C TRP A 76 -8.96 0.59 9.09
N GLY A 77 -8.64 -0.65 8.72
CA GLY A 77 -9.60 -1.70 8.43
C GLY A 77 -10.30 -1.56 7.07
N GLU A 78 -10.06 -0.47 6.33
CA GLU A 78 -10.64 -0.31 5.00
C GLU A 78 -9.95 -1.22 3.98
N THR A 79 -10.74 -1.63 2.99
CA THR A 79 -10.28 -2.43 1.85
C THR A 79 -10.80 -1.81 0.55
N THR A 80 -10.03 -1.97 -0.51
CA THR A 80 -10.42 -1.57 -1.87
C THR A 80 -9.65 -2.41 -2.89
N GLU A 81 -9.81 -2.10 -4.17
CA GLU A 81 -9.10 -2.76 -5.27
C GLU A 81 -8.40 -1.71 -6.16
N ILE A 82 -7.21 -2.05 -6.63
CA ILE A 82 -6.51 -1.33 -7.70
C ILE A 82 -6.27 -2.35 -8.81
N GLY A 83 -7.02 -2.25 -9.90
CA GLY A 83 -7.02 -3.30 -10.92
C GLY A 83 -7.47 -4.63 -10.30
N PRO A 84 -6.72 -5.74 -10.50
CA PRO A 84 -7.03 -7.03 -9.88
C PRO A 84 -6.53 -7.16 -8.43
N THR A 85 -5.75 -6.19 -7.94
CA THR A 85 -5.08 -6.29 -6.65
C THR A 85 -5.98 -5.82 -5.51
N PRO A 86 -6.32 -6.68 -4.53
CA PRO A 86 -6.93 -6.23 -3.30
C PRO A 86 -5.92 -5.44 -2.47
N VAL A 87 -6.35 -4.31 -1.92
CA VAL A 87 -5.57 -3.43 -1.05
C VAL A 87 -6.26 -3.32 0.30
N VAL A 88 -5.52 -3.62 1.37
CA VAL A 88 -6.02 -3.52 2.75
C VAL A 88 -5.15 -2.62 3.60
N ASN A 89 -5.78 -1.69 4.31
CA ASN A 89 -5.13 -0.97 5.40
C ASN A 89 -5.40 -1.72 6.70
N ALA A 90 -4.41 -2.48 7.18
CA ALA A 90 -4.59 -3.45 8.26
C ALA A 90 -4.88 -2.80 9.63
N GLY A 91 -4.50 -1.53 9.81
CA GLY A 91 -4.57 -0.87 11.11
C GLY A 91 -3.74 -1.57 12.19
N PRO A 92 -3.83 -1.12 13.45
CA PRO A 92 -3.07 -1.68 14.56
C PRO A 92 -3.55 -3.06 15.01
N ASP A 93 -4.84 -3.37 14.79
CA ASP A 93 -5.44 -4.65 15.20
C ASP A 93 -5.11 -5.79 14.24
N GLY A 94 -4.61 -5.45 13.05
CA GLY A 94 -4.32 -6.41 11.99
C GLY A 94 -5.57 -6.97 11.32
N VAL A 95 -5.35 -7.75 10.27
CA VAL A 95 -6.41 -8.40 9.49
C VAL A 95 -6.00 -9.83 9.17
N ALA A 96 -6.97 -10.75 9.22
CA ALA A 96 -6.79 -12.10 8.69
C ALA A 96 -7.19 -12.09 7.21
N TRP A 97 -6.27 -12.50 6.33
CA TRP A 97 -6.53 -12.58 4.89
C TRP A 97 -6.17 -13.97 4.37
N THR A 98 -7.06 -14.55 3.57
CA THR A 98 -6.84 -15.83 2.91
C THR A 98 -6.66 -15.60 1.43
N LEU A 99 -5.48 -15.94 0.91
CA LEU A 99 -5.25 -15.96 -0.53
C LEU A 99 -5.68 -17.31 -1.09
N SER A 100 -6.65 -17.26 -2.00
CA SER A 100 -6.91 -18.39 -2.89
C SER A 100 -5.71 -18.50 -3.82
N ALA A 101 -5.06 -19.66 -3.89
CA ALA A 101 -4.09 -19.89 -4.94
C ALA A 101 -4.81 -19.73 -6.29
N ALA A 102 -4.47 -18.70 -7.06
CA ALA A 102 -4.79 -18.67 -8.47
C ALA A 102 -4.08 -19.87 -9.09
N GLY A 103 -4.80 -20.68 -9.87
CA GLY A 103 -4.28 -21.90 -10.48
C GLY A 103 -2.94 -21.64 -11.14
N ALA A 104 -1.91 -22.34 -10.68
CA ALA A 104 -0.61 -22.39 -11.32
C ALA A 104 -0.74 -23.21 -12.61
N ASP A 105 -1.39 -22.64 -13.62
CA ASP A 105 -1.37 -23.14 -14.98
C ASP A 105 -0.35 -22.30 -15.77
N HIS A 106 0.93 -22.67 -15.67
CA HIS A 106 1.94 -22.38 -16.69
C HIS A 106 3.02 -23.46 -16.68
#